data_AF-A0A6B0XD28-F1
#
_entry.id   AF-A0A6B0XD28-F1
#
_cell.length_a   1.000
_cell.length_b   1.000
_cell.length_c   1.000
_cell.angle_alpha   90.00
_cell.angle_beta   90.00
_cell.angle_gamma   90.00
#
_symmetry.space_group_name_H-M   'P 1'
#
loop_
_entity.id
_entity.type
_entity.pdbx_description
1 polymer ?
#
loop_
_entity_poly.entity_id
_entity_poly.type
_entity_poly.pdbx_seq_one_letter_code
_entity_poly.pdbx_strand_id
1 'polypeptide(L)'
;MTAKINQRSLALVRGDITRERVDAIANAANERLMGGGGVDGAIHRAGGSAIAAECSAIRAKQGGCPTGQAVITTGGNLPAKHVIHTVGPIWRGGDAGEAELLA
;
A
#
# COMPACT_ATOMS: atom_id res chain seq x y z
N MET A 1 -3.98 -15.03 -15.08
CA MET A 1 -3.83 -14.54 -16.48
C MET A 1 -2.55 -13.72 -16.54
N THR A 2 -1.73 -13.87 -17.58
CA THR A 2 -0.49 -13.09 -17.74
C THR A 2 -0.44 -12.49 -19.14
N ALA A 3 -0.09 -11.22 -19.24
CA ALA A 3 0.10 -10.48 -20.49
C ALA A 3 1.50 -9.86 -20.53
N LYS A 4 2.07 -9.73 -21.72
CA LYS A 4 3.30 -8.96 -21.95
C LYS A 4 2.94 -7.57 -22.48
N ILE A 5 3.52 -6.54 -21.88
CA ILE A 5 3.38 -5.14 -22.31
C ILE A 5 4.78 -4.59 -22.50
N ASN A 6 5.21 -4.45 -23.76
CA ASN A 6 6.61 -4.16 -24.10
C ASN A 6 7.56 -5.19 -23.43
N GLN A 7 8.60 -4.72 -22.72
CA GLN A 7 9.51 -5.58 -21.96
C GLN A 7 9.02 -5.93 -20.54
N ARG A 8 7.75 -5.65 -20.20
CA ARG A 8 7.18 -5.87 -18.86
C ARG A 8 6.14 -6.99 -18.87
N SER A 9 5.95 -7.61 -17.72
CA SER A 9 4.96 -8.66 -17.51
C SER A 9 3.88 -8.16 -16.56
N LEU A 10 2.61 -8.27 -16.96
CA LEU A 10 1.47 -7.99 -16.10
C LEU A 10 0.74 -9.31 -15.82
N ALA A 11 0.47 -9.60 -14.56
CA ALA A 11 -0.24 -10.81 -14.17
C ALA A 11 -1.41 -10.49 -13.24
N LEU A 12 -2.55 -11.11 -13.53
CA LEU A 12 -3.68 -11.23 -12.61
C LEU A 12 -3.57 -12.57 -11.89
N VAL A 13 -3.36 -12.49 -10.58
CA VAL A 13 -3.16 -13.63 -9.70
C VAL A 13 -4.17 -13.53 -8.56
N ARG A 14 -4.82 -14.66 -8.24
CA ARG A 14 -5.62 -14.80 -7.03
C ARG A 14 -4.70 -15.33 -5.93
N GLY A 15 -4.52 -14.57 -4.86
CA GLY A 15 -3.60 -14.93 -3.80
C GLY A 15 -3.74 -14.04 -2.56
N ASP A 16 -2.75 -14.17 -1.68
CA ASP A 16 -2.59 -13.35 -0.48
C ASP A 16 -1.32 -12.52 -0.64
N ILE A 17 -1.49 -11.20 -0.75
CA ILE A 17 -0.41 -10.24 -1.00
C ILE A 17 0.70 -10.32 0.06
N THR A 18 0.38 -10.76 1.28
CA THR A 18 1.35 -10.88 2.38
C THR A 18 2.34 -12.03 2.20
N ARG A 19 2.09 -12.91 1.22
CA ARG A 19 2.91 -14.09 0.92
C ARG A 19 3.74 -13.95 -0.35
N GLU A 20 3.58 -12.85 -1.08
CA GLU A 20 4.25 -12.62 -2.36
C GLU A 20 5.75 -12.38 -2.18
N ARG A 21 6.57 -13.05 -2.99
CA ARG A 21 8.04 -12.92 -2.98
C ARG A 21 8.48 -11.98 -4.10
N VAL A 22 8.30 -10.70 -3.86
CA VAL A 22 8.60 -9.61 -4.81
C VAL A 22 9.42 -8.53 -4.12
N ASP A 23 9.95 -7.58 -4.88
CA ASP A 23 10.72 -6.48 -4.28
C ASP A 23 9.84 -5.56 -3.43
N ALA A 24 8.61 -5.28 -3.87
CA ALA A 24 7.67 -4.46 -3.11
C ALA A 24 6.22 -4.90 -3.34
N ILE A 25 5.39 -4.71 -2.31
CA ILE A 25 3.93 -4.80 -2.41
C ILE A 25 3.30 -3.42 -2.19
N ALA A 26 2.13 -3.18 -2.78
CA ALA A 26 1.34 -1.98 -2.53
C ALA A 26 0.31 -2.25 -1.42
N ASN A 27 0.20 -1.33 -0.47
CA ASN A 27 -0.79 -1.35 0.59
C ASN A 27 -1.84 -0.25 0.35
N ALA A 28 -3.11 -0.62 0.43
CA ALA A 28 -4.24 0.31 0.42
C ALA A 28 -4.41 0.93 1.82
N ALA A 29 -3.63 1.97 2.08
CA ALA A 29 -3.53 2.64 3.37
C ALA A 29 -4.58 3.76 3.53
N ASN A 30 -4.57 4.39 4.71
CA ASN A 30 -5.33 5.61 5.00
C ASN A 30 -4.37 6.78 5.29
N GLU A 31 -4.88 8.01 5.24
CA GLU A 31 -4.07 9.23 5.37
C GLU A 31 -3.27 9.33 6.68
N ARG A 32 -3.75 8.64 7.73
CA ARG A 32 -3.11 8.65 9.04
C ARG A 32 -1.95 7.66 9.15
N LEU A 33 -1.70 6.85 8.12
CA LEU A 33 -0.69 5.77 8.12
C LEU A 33 -0.79 4.88 9.37
N MET A 34 -2.01 4.63 9.83
CA MET A 34 -2.28 3.74 10.95
C MET A 34 -2.85 2.44 10.43
N GLY A 35 -2.43 1.32 11.01
CA GLY A 35 -3.00 0.03 10.67
C GLY A 35 -4.52 0.02 10.86
N GLY A 36 -5.22 -0.42 9.83
CA GLY A 36 -6.67 -0.54 9.77
C GLY A 36 -7.14 -1.99 9.57
N GLY A 37 -8.26 -2.14 8.86
CA GLY A 37 -8.83 -3.44 8.48
C GLY A 37 -8.36 -3.92 7.10
N GLY A 38 -9.07 -4.92 6.54
CA GLY A 38 -8.84 -5.37 5.17
C GLY A 38 -7.39 -5.78 4.86
N VAL A 39 -6.91 -5.40 3.67
CA VAL A 39 -5.54 -5.69 3.23
C VAL A 39 -4.47 -4.96 4.07
N ASP A 40 -4.75 -3.74 4.51
CA ASP A 40 -3.85 -2.95 5.37
C ASP A 40 -3.61 -3.64 6.71
N GLY A 41 -4.69 -4.09 7.36
CA GLY A 41 -4.58 -4.88 8.58
C GLY A 41 -3.85 -6.21 8.36
N ALA A 42 -4.04 -6.87 7.21
CA ALA A 42 -3.34 -8.10 6.89
C ALA A 42 -1.82 -7.87 6.74
N ILE A 43 -1.42 -6.82 6.03
CA ILE A 43 -0.03 -6.41 5.84
C ILE A 43 0.61 -6.05 7.19
N HIS A 44 -0.05 -5.24 8.02
CA HIS A 44 0.46 -4.89 9.34
C HIS A 44 0.63 -6.11 10.26
N ARG A 45 -0.32 -7.05 10.27
CA ARG A 45 -0.20 -8.28 11.06
C ARG A 45 0.94 -9.17 10.58
N ALA A 46 1.07 -9.36 9.27
CA ALA A 46 2.07 -10.25 8.69
C ALA A 46 3.49 -9.65 8.71
N GLY A 47 3.63 -8.35 8.45
CA GLY A 47 4.92 -7.64 8.48
C GLY A 47 5.41 -7.26 9.87
N GLY A 48 4.56 -7.37 10.88
CA GLY A 48 4.94 -7.15 12.28
C GLY A 48 5.12 -5.68 12.66
N SER A 49 5.69 -5.44 13.84
CA SER A 49 5.77 -4.11 14.45
C SER A 49 6.66 -3.12 13.70
N ALA A 50 7.61 -3.59 12.88
CA ALA A 50 8.50 -2.74 12.09
C ALA A 50 7.73 -1.79 11.16
N ILE A 51 6.74 -2.30 10.43
CA ILE A 51 5.91 -1.49 9.52
C ILE A 51 5.18 -0.40 10.29
N ALA A 52 4.55 -0.74 11.42
CA ALA A 52 3.83 0.23 12.25
C ALA A 52 4.75 1.31 12.84
N ALA A 53 5.96 0.92 13.26
CA ALA A 53 6.95 1.85 13.79
C ALA A 53 7.44 2.83 12.72
N GLU A 54 7.75 2.34 11.52
CA GLU A 54 8.19 3.19 10.39
C GLU A 54 7.06 4.12 9.91
N CYS A 55 5.83 3.62 9.77
CA CYS A 55 4.66 4.46 9.48
C CYS A 55 4.48 5.57 10.53
N SER A 56 4.64 5.25 11.82
CA SER A 56 4.56 6.24 12.89
C SER A 56 5.68 7.28 12.81
N ALA A 57 6.90 6.88 12.45
CA ALA A 57 8.04 7.79 12.27
C ALA A 57 7.82 8.73 11.07
N ILE A 58 7.31 8.20 9.95
CA ILE A 58 6.93 9.01 8.79
C ILE A 58 5.85 10.02 9.20
N ARG A 59 4.78 9.56 9.85
CA ARG A 59 3.72 10.45 10.35
C ARG A 59 4.24 11.53 11.28
N ALA A 60 5.15 11.20 12.19
CA ALA A 60 5.75 12.19 13.10
C ALA A 60 6.57 13.25 12.34
N LYS A 61 7.18 12.87 11.21
CA LYS A 61 7.99 13.77 10.37
C LYS A 61 7.15 14.67 9.45
N GLN A 62 6.06 14.16 8.87
CA GLN A 62 5.32 14.85 7.80
C GLN A 62 3.78 14.85 7.95
N GLY A 63 3.25 14.40 9.09
CA GLY A 63 1.82 14.42 9.42
C GLY A 63 0.99 13.24 8.91
N GLY A 64 1.35 12.64 7.76
CA GLY A 64 0.61 11.52 7.17
C GLY A 64 0.97 11.27 5.69
N CYS A 65 0.02 10.71 4.94
CA CYS A 65 0.10 10.53 3.49
C CYS A 65 -1.19 11.03 2.84
N PRO A 66 -1.20 12.14 2.10
CA PRO A 66 -2.41 12.63 1.44
C PRO A 66 -2.96 11.62 0.42
N THR A 67 -4.25 11.69 0.15
CA THR A 67 -4.86 10.96 -0.97
C THR A 67 -4.10 11.23 -2.28
N GLY A 68 -3.85 10.19 -3.08
CA GLY A 68 -3.06 10.25 -4.32
C GLY A 68 -1.56 10.13 -4.12
N GLN A 69 -1.08 10.17 -2.87
CA GLN A 69 0.35 10.07 -2.57
C GLN A 69 0.72 8.66 -2.10
N ALA A 70 2.03 8.44 -1.95
CA ALA A 70 2.58 7.21 -1.41
C ALA A 70 3.80 7.46 -0.52
N VAL A 71 4.01 6.57 0.45
CA VAL A 71 5.23 6.48 1.27
C VAL A 71 5.73 5.04 1.27
N ILE A 72 6.99 4.83 1.66
CA ILE A 72 7.62 3.51 1.65
C ILE A 72 8.20 3.15 3.02
N THR A 73 8.03 1.88 3.40
CA THR A 73 8.67 1.27 4.58
C THR A 73 9.44 0.01 4.16
N THR A 74 10.17 -0.58 5.09
CA THR A 74 10.60 -1.99 4.97
C THR A 74 9.39 -2.93 4.95
N GLY A 75 9.60 -4.16 4.48
CA GLY A 75 8.63 -5.25 4.56
C GLY A 75 8.43 -5.82 5.96
N GLY A 76 9.27 -5.43 6.93
CA GLY A 76 9.35 -6.10 8.23
C GLY A 76 9.56 -7.60 8.07
N ASN A 77 8.59 -8.40 8.55
CA ASN A 77 8.60 -9.86 8.46
C ASN A 77 8.05 -10.43 7.13
N LEU A 78 7.59 -9.59 6.21
CA LEU A 78 7.06 -10.05 4.92
C LEU A 78 8.16 -10.67 4.04
N PRO A 79 7.82 -11.58 3.11
CA PRO A 79 8.75 -12.02 2.08
C PRO A 79 9.13 -10.91 1.10
N ALA A 80 8.27 -9.89 0.96
CA ALA A 80 8.55 -8.69 0.17
C ALA A 80 9.53 -7.76 0.91
N LYS A 81 10.46 -7.13 0.18
CA LYS A 81 11.49 -6.27 0.81
C LYS A 81 10.93 -4.94 1.31
N HIS A 82 9.91 -4.41 0.62
CA HIS A 82 9.31 -3.12 0.91
C HIS A 82 7.78 -3.16 0.86
N VAL A 83 7.16 -2.23 1.57
CA VAL A 83 5.74 -1.91 1.41
C VAL A 83 5.60 -0.46 0.96
N ILE A 84 4.90 -0.26 -0.15
CA ILE A 84 4.51 1.07 -0.63
C ILE A 84 3.08 1.32 -0.13
N HIS A 85 2.95 2.23 0.84
CA HIS A 85 1.66 2.63 1.40
C HIS A 85 1.11 3.78 0.57
N THR A 86 -0.01 3.56 -0.11
CA THR A 86 -0.67 4.59 -0.92
C THR A 86 -2.11 4.77 -0.49
N VAL A 87 -2.61 5.99 -0.62
CA VAL A 87 -3.96 6.36 -0.18
C VAL A 87 -4.83 6.64 -1.39
N GLY A 88 -5.75 5.72 -1.65
CA GLY A 88 -6.78 5.90 -2.67
C GLY A 88 -7.93 6.80 -2.19
N PRO A 89 -8.65 7.46 -3.10
CA PRO A 89 -9.80 8.29 -2.74
C PRO A 89 -10.95 7.44 -2.21
N ILE A 90 -11.73 8.02 -1.29
CA ILE A 90 -13.00 7.43 -0.85
C ILE A 90 -14.02 7.65 -1.97
N TRP A 91 -14.55 6.55 -2.53
CA TRP A 91 -15.58 6.62 -3.54
C TRP A 91 -16.90 7.18 -2.97
N ARG A 92 -17.40 8.25 -3.57
CA ARG A 92 -18.67 8.93 -3.24
C ARG A 92 -19.59 9.06 -4.45
N GLY A 93 -19.48 8.14 -5.41
CA GLY A 93 -20.32 8.12 -6.61
C GLY A 93 -19.63 8.62 -7.87
N GLY A 94 -18.40 9.15 -7.78
CA GLY A 94 -17.58 9.52 -8.94
C GLY A 94 -17.69 10.98 -9.39
N ASP A 95 -18.61 11.74 -8.79
CA ASP A 95 -18.84 13.16 -9.10
C ASP A 95 -18.26 14.09 -8.01
N ALA A 96 -17.46 13.57 -7.07
CA ALA A 96 -16.91 14.31 -5.94
C ALA A 96 -15.42 14.65 -6.11
N GLY A 97 -14.91 14.57 -7.35
CA GLY A 97 -13.51 14.87 -7.67
C GLY A 97 -12.55 13.73 -7.37
N GLU A 98 -13.02 12.48 -7.27
CA GLU A 98 -12.19 11.33 -6.90
C GLU A 98 -11.12 11.01 -7.95
N ALA A 99 -11.41 11.24 -9.24
CA ALA A 99 -10.48 10.95 -10.33
C ALA A 99 -9.28 11.90 -10.32
N GLU A 100 -9.50 13.16 -9.97
CA GLU A 100 -8.48 14.21 -9.88
C GLU A 100 -7.48 13.94 -8.74
N LEU A 101 -7.87 13.13 -7.76
CA LEU A 101 -7.00 12.71 -6.66
C LEU A 101 -6.06 11.56 -7.03
N LEU A 102 -6.15 11.00 -8.24
CA LEU A 102 -5.35 9.86 -8.72
C LEU A 102 -4.22 10.24 -9.71
N ALA A 103 -3.97 11.53 -9.89
CA ALA A 103 -3.07 12.09 -10.91
C ALA A 103 -1.61 12.26 -10.43
#